data_AF-A0A1H4HQE8-F1
#
_entry.id   AF-A0A1H4HQE8-F1
#
_cell.length_a   1.000
_cell.length_b   1.000
_cell.length_c   1.000
_cell.angle_alpha   90.00
_cell.angle_beta   90.00
_cell.angle_gamma   90.00
#
_symmetry.space_group_name_H-M   'P 1'
#
loop_
_entity.id
_entity.type
_entity.pdbx_description
1 polymer ?
#
loop_
_entity_poly.entity_id
_entity_poly.type
_entity_poly.pdbx_seq_one_letter_code
_entity_poly.pdbx_strand_id
1 'polypeptide(L)' 'MTTQARTTPPDLEHPEPATHSDNEKSRMPERRDEGRKQAPNDRPGKKPGEGETPVG' A
#
# COMPACT_ATOMS: atom_id res chain seq x y z
N MET A 1 13.17 34.89 -17.36
CA MET A 1 13.85 33.64 -17.74
C MET A 1 12.83 32.52 -17.64
N THR A 2 12.40 31.93 -18.75
CA THR A 2 11.32 30.92 -18.76
C THR A 2 11.94 29.55 -18.97
N THR A 3 11.87 28.68 -17.96
CA THR A 3 12.37 27.31 -18.05
C THR A 3 11.37 26.44 -18.80
N GLN A 4 11.77 25.94 -19.97
CA GLN A 4 11.01 24.95 -20.72
C GLN A 4 11.17 23.57 -20.06
N ALA A 5 10.05 22.94 -19.68
CA ALA A 5 10.03 21.54 -19.26
C ALA A 5 10.27 20.66 -20.49
N ARG A 6 11.33 19.84 -20.45
CA ARG A 6 11.63 18.86 -21.49
C ARG A 6 10.55 17.76 -21.48
N THR A 7 9.83 17.63 -22.59
CA THR A 7 8.91 16.53 -22.86
C THR A 7 9.65 15.41 -23.58
N THR A 8 10.25 14.50 -22.82
CA THR A 8 10.75 13.22 -23.37
C THR A 8 9.58 12.22 -23.38
N PRO A 9 9.35 11.44 -24.44
CA PRO A 9 8.33 10.40 -24.43
C PRO A 9 8.63 9.36 -23.35
N PRO A 10 7.62 8.83 -22.64
CA PRO A 10 7.83 7.80 -21.62
C PRO A 10 8.40 6.54 -22.28
N ASP A 11 9.43 5.97 -21.65
CA ASP A 11 9.95 4.65 -22.02
C ASP A 11 8.83 3.62 -21.79
N LEU A 12 8.29 3.05 -22.87
CA LEU A 12 7.19 2.08 -22.81
C LEU A 12 7.67 0.68 -22.42
N GLU A 13 8.97 0.39 -22.58
CA GLU A 13 9.57 -0.91 -22.23
C GLU A 13 9.86 -0.99 -20.73
N HIS A 14 10.18 0.15 -20.11
CA HIS A 14 10.37 0.29 -18.66
C HIS A 14 9.58 1.51 -18.16
N PRO A 15 8.25 1.40 -18.05
CA PRO A 15 7.44 2.49 -17.56
C PRO A 15 7.90 2.88 -16.15
N GLU A 16 8.19 4.17 -15.97
CA GLU A 16 8.53 4.70 -14.66
C GLU A 16 7.40 4.38 -13.67
N PRO A 17 7.73 3.94 -12.44
CA PRO A 17 6.73 3.65 -11.43
C PRO A 17 5.95 4.92 -11.10
N ALA A 18 4.62 4.78 -10.93
CA ALA A 18 3.77 5.90 -10.55
C ALA A 18 4.23 6.46 -9.19
N THR A 19 4.38 7.78 -9.12
CA THR A 19 4.67 8.45 -7.85
C THR A 19 3.35 8.83 -7.18
N HIS A 20 3.12 8.29 -5.98
CA HIS A 20 1.97 8.63 -5.15
C HIS A 20 2.39 9.64 -4.07
N SER A 21 1.49 10.54 -3.69
CA SER A 21 1.75 11.49 -2.62
C SER A 21 1.20 10.96 -1.32
N ASP A 22 2.06 10.53 -0.39
CA ASP A 22 1.68 10.03 0.93
C ASP A 22 1.51 11.16 1.95
N ASN A 23 0.86 12.24 1.53
CA ASN A 23 0.54 13.37 2.40
C ASN A 23 -0.79 13.15 3.15
N GLU A 24 -1.16 14.06 4.04
CA GLU A 24 -2.39 13.95 4.85
C GLU A 24 -3.68 13.76 4.02
N LYS A 25 -3.72 14.25 2.77
CA LYS A 25 -4.87 14.11 1.87
C LYS A 25 -4.99 12.70 1.27
N SER A 26 -3.93 11.90 1.33
CA SER A 26 -3.91 10.50 0.90
C SER A 26 -4.25 9.53 2.05
N ARG A 27 -4.30 10.04 3.29
CA ARG A 27 -4.63 9.20 4.44
C ARG A 27 -6.05 8.68 4.32
N MET A 28 -6.19 7.35 4.33
CA MET A 28 -7.51 6.72 4.39
C MET A 28 -8.24 7.13 5.69
N PRO A 29 -9.57 7.28 5.65
CA PRO A 29 -10.36 7.57 6.85
C PRO A 29 -10.14 6.52 7.94
N GLU A 30 -10.30 6.94 9.20
CA GLU A 30 -10.22 6.04 10.34
C GLU A 30 -11.26 4.92 10.18
N ARG A 31 -10.77 3.68 10.18
CA ARG A 31 -11.64 2.52 10.07
C ARG A 31 -11.95 2.05 11.49
N ARG A 32 -13.22 2.09 11.89
CA ARG A 32 -13.68 1.60 13.21
C ARG A 32 -13.64 0.06 13.25
N ASP A 33 -12.43 -0.48 13.22
CA ASP A 33 -12.15 -1.92 13.10
C ASP A 33 -12.13 -2.62 14.47
N GLU A 34 -12.09 -1.85 15.56
CA GLU A 34 -11.96 -2.32 16.95
C GLU A 34 -13.02 -3.36 17.35
N GLY A 35 -14.26 -3.19 16.90
CA GLY A 35 -15.37 -4.10 17.17
C GLY A 35 -15.71 -5.06 16.02
N ARG A 36 -14.94 -5.05 14.92
CA ARG A 36 -15.22 -5.93 13.79
C ARG A 36 -14.82 -7.36 14.13
N LYS A 37 -15.65 -8.31 13.66
CA LYS A 37 -15.31 -9.73 13.67
C LYS A 37 -14.17 -9.95 12.66
N GLN A 38 -12.94 -9.83 13.15
CA GLN A 38 -11.72 -10.14 12.41
C GLN A 38 -11.53 -11.65 12.37
N ALA A 39 -11.21 -12.18 11.19
CA ALA A 39 -10.81 -13.58 11.05
C ALA A 39 -9.44 -13.80 11.75
N PRO A 40 -9.09 -15.03 12.13
CA PRO A 40 -7.76 -15.33 12.64
C PRO A 40 -6.63 -14.84 11.71
N ASN A 41 -6.87 -14.87 10.39
CA ASN A 41 -5.93 -14.39 9.37
C ASN A 41 -5.73 -12.86 9.39
N ASP A 42 -6.71 -12.10 9.89
CA ASP A 42 -6.61 -10.64 10.03
C ASP A 42 -5.80 -10.24 11.29
N ARG A 43 -5.54 -11.21 12.17
CA ARG A 43 -4.72 -11.08 13.37
C ARG A 43 -3.48 -11.96 13.21
N PRO A 44 -2.50 -11.54 12.38
CA PRO A 44 -1.25 -12.27 12.30
C PRO A 44 -0.65 -12.40 13.70
N GLY A 45 -0.14 -13.60 14.01
CA GLY A 45 0.45 -13.88 15.31
C GLY A 45 1.60 -12.94 15.65
N LYS A 46 1.90 -12.82 16.95
CA LYS A 46 3.04 -11.99 17.39
C LYS A 46 4.37 -12.70 17.15
N LYS A 47 4.33 -14.02 16.97
CA LYS A 47 5.48 -14.87 16.69
C LYS A 47 5.24 -15.67 15.40
N PRO A 48 6.31 -16.04 14.69
CA PRO A 48 6.21 -17.01 13.59
C PRO A 48 5.50 -18.30 14.05
N GLY A 49 4.59 -18.84 13.23
CA GLY A 49 3.78 -20.01 13.57
C GLY A 49 2.49 -19.74 14.38
N GLU A 50 2.31 -18.55 14.97
CA GLU A 50 1.04 -18.17 15.60
C GLU A 50 0.06 -17.64 14.53
N GLY A 51 -1.10 -18.29 14.38
CA GLY A 51 -2.14 -17.88 13.42
C GLY A 51 -1.95 -18.43 11.99
N GLU A 52 -0.89 -19.21 11.75
CA GLU A 52 -0.75 -19.98 10.52
C GLU A 52 -1.76 -21.14 10.52
N THR A 53 -2.53 -21.29 9.44
CA THR A 53 -3.42 -22.45 9.28
C THR A 53 -2.56 -23.70 9.11
N PRO A 54 -2.78 -24.78 9.88
CA PRO A 54 -2.02 -26.01 9.70
C PRO A 54 -2.23 -26.54 8.29
N VAL A 55 -1.12 -26.77 7.57
CA VAL A 55 -1.14 -27.49 6.30
C VAL A 55 -1.27 -28.97 6.64
N GLY A 56 -2.39 -29.57 6.24
CA GLY A 56 -2.69 -31.00 6.37
C GLY A 56 -2.81 -31.64 5.00
#